data_AF-A0A803MC14-F1
#
_entry.id   AF-A0A803MC14-F1
#
_cell.length_a   1.000
_cell.length_b   1.000
_cell.length_c   1.000
_cell.angle_alpha   90.00
_cell.angle_beta   90.00
_cell.angle_gamma   90.00
#
_symmetry.space_group_name_H-M   'P 1'
#
loop_
_entity.id
_entity.type
_entity.pdbx_description
1 polymer ?
#
loop_
_entity_poly.entity_id
_entity_poly.type
_entity_poly.pdbx_seq_one_letter_code
_entity_poly.pdbx_strand_id
1 'polypeptide(L)'
;MSKMVKSESSSSDVPLSKPWQSYQTVYTNAKAGMDGVEKEKVQRIVYEMSKGSKYFENEERKEALMRQRTDNMRERLGKLSITDIAHYQKIAERRITELEATRDLSRIWLHVDMDAFYAAVETLSNPSLKGKPMAVGGMSMISTANYEARRYGVRAAMPVFQRYDLNFISASLDEAYLDITEVCRERDVRSDEVAEEIRRSVFEETGLICSAGVGPNRLLAKIGGIGKVTEHILRTAFEIDTCKDLLEKGGFLCALFSPSSADFFLSVGLGLGGTDTPQARLRKSMSNERTFSATEDEAFLYQKLAELSHILSTDLQKEGLRGRTLTLKLKTASFEVQTRAVTLPKCICSSEDILLHAKKLLKAELPASLRLIGSKAV
;
A
#
# COMPACT_ATOMS: atom_id res chain seq x y z
N MET A 1 18.11 77.82 6.62
CA MET A 1 17.67 76.54 7.20
C MET A 1 17.00 75.72 6.12
N SER A 2 17.43 74.47 5.92
CA SER A 2 16.69 73.35 5.31
C SER A 2 17.68 72.21 5.05
N LYS A 3 17.37 70.98 5.48
CA LYS A 3 18.13 69.78 5.12
C LYS A 3 17.21 68.85 4.34
N MET A 4 17.65 68.43 3.15
CA MET A 4 16.97 67.38 2.39
C MET A 4 17.20 66.03 3.09
N VAL A 5 16.13 65.26 3.28
CA VAL A 5 16.18 63.90 3.82
C VAL A 5 16.40 62.94 2.65
N LYS A 6 17.26 61.93 2.82
CA LYS A 6 17.47 60.88 1.82
C LYS A 6 16.32 59.87 1.85
N SER A 7 15.89 59.42 0.68
CA SER A 7 15.03 58.25 0.52
C SER A 7 15.83 56.96 0.72
N GLU A 8 15.41 56.09 1.62
CA GLU A 8 15.92 54.73 1.74
C GLU A 8 15.09 53.78 0.85
N SER A 9 15.76 52.93 0.08
CA SER A 9 15.12 51.97 -0.82
C SER A 9 14.82 50.67 -0.09
N SER A 10 13.54 50.35 0.11
CA SER A 10 13.10 49.08 0.70
C SER A 10 13.47 47.91 -0.21
N SER A 11 14.34 47.01 0.27
CA SER A 11 14.60 45.72 -0.37
C SER A 11 13.36 44.84 -0.28
N SER A 12 12.86 44.35 -1.42
CA SER A 12 11.74 43.41 -1.46
C SER A 12 12.18 42.02 -1.00
N ASP A 13 11.64 41.55 0.13
CA ASP A 13 11.87 40.18 0.59
C ASP A 13 11.36 39.16 -0.44
N VAL A 14 12.24 38.25 -0.85
CA VAL A 14 11.87 37.07 -1.62
C VAL A 14 11.20 36.08 -0.65
N PRO A 15 10.01 35.52 -0.97
CA PRO A 15 9.35 34.58 -0.07
C PRO A 15 10.25 33.37 0.25
N LEU A 16 10.57 33.20 1.53
CA LEU A 16 11.29 32.03 2.04
C LEU A 16 10.59 30.75 1.59
N SER A 17 11.28 29.92 0.81
CA SER A 17 10.75 28.65 0.36
C SER A 17 10.46 27.75 1.57
N LYS A 18 9.34 27.01 1.52
CA LYS A 18 8.92 26.07 2.57
C LYS A 18 9.29 24.64 2.18
N PRO A 19 10.55 24.15 2.41
CA PRO A 19 11.00 22.85 1.91
C PRO A 19 10.19 21.65 2.44
N TRP A 20 9.51 21.80 3.57
CA TRP A 20 8.62 20.76 4.13
C TRP A 20 7.33 20.55 3.32
N GLN A 21 6.92 21.48 2.43
CA GLN A 21 5.70 21.31 1.63
C GLN A 21 5.84 20.25 0.52
N SER A 22 7.06 20.08 -0.03
CA SER A 22 7.38 19.01 -0.99
C SER A 22 7.54 17.63 -0.35
N TYR A 23 7.81 17.55 0.96
CA TYR A 23 8.10 16.30 1.66
C TYR A 23 6.82 15.49 1.96
N GLN A 24 6.29 14.83 0.93
CA GLN A 24 5.02 14.08 0.94
C GLN A 24 5.22 12.56 1.11
N THR A 25 6.47 12.10 1.08
CA THR A 25 6.84 10.68 1.24
C THR A 25 6.42 10.10 2.59
N VAL A 26 6.57 10.81 3.70
CA VAL A 26 6.43 10.25 5.06
C VAL A 26 5.03 10.40 5.68
N TYR A 27 4.27 11.46 5.38
CA TYR A 27 2.94 11.72 5.98
C TYR A 27 1.79 11.66 4.96
N THR A 28 0.62 11.17 5.38
CA THR A 28 -0.63 11.15 4.57
C THR A 28 -1.86 11.37 5.43
N ASN A 29 -2.80 12.17 4.93
CA ASN A 29 -4.15 12.33 5.47
C ASN A 29 -5.19 11.42 4.78
N ALA A 30 -4.82 10.63 3.76
CA ALA A 30 -5.72 9.73 3.02
C ALA A 30 -6.07 8.43 3.81
N LYS A 31 -6.47 8.57 5.07
CA LYS A 31 -6.98 7.51 5.94
C LYS A 31 -8.15 8.06 6.76
N ALA A 32 -9.17 7.23 7.02
CA ALA A 32 -10.27 7.59 7.90
C ALA A 32 -9.78 8.00 9.31
N GLY A 33 -10.44 8.98 9.92
CA GLY A 33 -10.09 9.50 11.25
C GLY A 33 -8.97 10.56 11.27
N MET A 34 -8.58 11.10 10.12
CA MET A 34 -7.51 12.10 9.97
C MET A 34 -8.00 13.54 9.79
N ASP A 35 -9.31 13.76 9.81
CA ASP A 35 -9.94 15.05 9.59
C ASP A 35 -9.61 16.06 10.70
N GLY A 36 -9.40 17.32 10.33
CA GLY A 36 -9.03 18.39 11.26
C GLY A 36 -7.57 18.40 11.74
N VAL A 37 -6.70 17.49 11.29
CA VAL A 37 -5.28 17.49 11.67
C VAL A 37 -4.50 18.61 10.94
N GLU A 38 -3.76 19.45 11.70
CA GLU A 38 -2.92 20.54 11.18
C GLU A 38 -1.78 20.04 10.26
N LYS A 39 -2.07 19.91 8.96
CA LYS A 39 -1.16 19.33 7.95
C LYS A 39 0.24 19.97 7.92
N GLU A 40 0.35 21.30 7.83
CA GLU A 40 1.67 21.96 7.79
C GLU A 40 2.51 21.72 9.06
N LYS A 41 1.86 21.68 10.24
CA LYS A 41 2.52 21.46 11.53
C LYS A 41 3.09 20.05 11.64
N VAL A 42 2.30 19.04 11.26
CA VAL A 42 2.77 17.65 11.24
C VAL A 42 3.85 17.45 10.19
N GLN A 43 3.69 17.96 8.97
CA GLN A 43 4.72 17.87 7.93
C GLN A 43 6.04 18.55 8.36
N ARG A 44 5.98 19.73 8.98
CA ARG A 44 7.17 20.43 9.50
C ARG A 44 7.86 19.64 10.61
N ILE A 45 7.10 19.11 11.58
CA ILE A 45 7.65 18.29 12.67
C ILE A 45 8.32 17.02 12.10
N VAL A 46 7.67 16.32 11.19
CA VAL A 46 8.22 15.12 10.53
C VAL A 46 9.46 15.46 9.69
N TYR A 47 9.46 16.59 8.97
CA TYR A 47 10.61 17.08 8.20
C TYR A 47 11.81 17.37 9.11
N GLU A 48 11.68 18.22 10.12
CA GLU A 48 12.81 18.59 11.00
C GLU A 48 13.35 17.40 11.81
N MET A 49 12.51 16.43 12.21
CA MET A 49 12.98 15.21 12.87
C MET A 49 13.64 14.19 11.91
N SER A 50 13.43 14.31 10.59
CA SER A 50 13.98 13.39 9.59
C SER A 50 15.22 13.93 8.88
N LYS A 51 15.32 15.26 8.73
CA LYS A 51 16.31 15.98 7.93
C LYS A 51 17.75 15.59 8.30
N GLY A 52 18.59 15.38 7.28
CA GLY A 52 19.99 14.96 7.47
C GLY A 52 20.18 13.51 7.92
N SER A 53 19.11 12.70 8.00
CA SER A 53 19.24 11.25 8.17
C SER A 53 19.41 10.53 6.83
N LYS A 54 20.12 9.39 6.84
CA LYS A 54 20.23 8.47 5.69
C LYS A 54 18.86 7.97 5.16
N TYR A 55 17.78 8.12 5.95
CA TYR A 55 16.42 7.84 5.50
C TYR A 55 15.86 8.99 4.64
N PHE A 56 16.01 10.22 5.11
CA PHE A 56 15.58 11.43 4.41
C PHE A 56 16.27 11.56 3.04
N GLU A 57 17.59 11.40 2.99
CA GLU A 57 18.38 11.35 1.73
C GLU A 57 17.86 10.30 0.72
N ASN A 58 17.28 9.19 1.22
CA ASN A 58 16.76 8.10 0.42
C ASN A 58 15.35 8.38 -0.10
N GLU A 59 14.52 9.08 0.67
CA GLU A 59 13.24 9.58 0.19
C GLU A 59 13.43 10.74 -0.81
N GLU A 60 14.41 11.64 -0.60
CA GLU A 60 14.78 12.67 -1.60
C GLU A 60 15.25 12.06 -2.92
N ARG A 61 16.10 11.01 -2.88
CA ARG A 61 16.50 10.23 -4.07
C ARG A 61 15.29 9.63 -4.81
N LYS A 62 14.29 9.12 -4.10
CA LYS A 62 13.03 8.64 -4.70
C LYS A 62 12.18 9.76 -5.28
N GLU A 63 12.06 10.90 -4.59
CA GLU A 63 11.30 12.06 -5.07
C GLU A 63 11.97 12.68 -6.30
N ALA A 64 13.30 12.64 -6.42
CA ALA A 64 14.02 12.99 -7.65
C ALA A 64 13.70 12.03 -8.81
N LEU A 65 13.77 10.71 -8.58
CA LEU A 65 13.42 9.69 -9.58
C LEU A 65 11.93 9.76 -10.00
N MET A 66 11.03 10.09 -9.07
CA MET A 66 9.60 10.28 -9.32
C MET A 66 9.36 11.49 -10.23
N ARG A 67 10.05 12.62 -9.98
CA ARG A 67 10.03 13.80 -10.85
C ARG A 67 10.55 13.47 -12.24
N GLN A 68 11.75 12.88 -12.36
CA GLN A 68 12.32 12.45 -13.65
C GLN A 68 11.37 11.54 -14.46
N ARG A 69 10.69 10.59 -13.81
CA ARG A 69 9.70 9.72 -14.47
C ARG A 69 8.46 10.49 -14.93
N THR A 70 8.01 11.46 -14.14
CA THR A 70 6.86 12.33 -14.45
C THR A 70 7.17 13.25 -15.63
N ASP A 71 8.35 13.87 -15.62
CA ASP A 71 8.78 14.78 -16.69
C ASP A 71 9.05 14.01 -18.00
N ASN A 72 9.57 12.78 -17.94
CA ASN A 72 9.63 11.90 -19.12
C ASN A 72 8.23 11.55 -19.67
N MET A 73 7.22 11.35 -18.81
CA MET A 73 5.85 11.14 -19.25
C MET A 73 5.25 12.38 -19.91
N ARG A 74 5.49 13.58 -19.36
CA ARG A 74 5.11 14.86 -19.99
C ARG A 74 5.81 15.09 -21.33
N GLU A 75 7.10 14.78 -21.42
CA GLU A 75 7.88 14.85 -22.66
C GLU A 75 7.33 13.88 -23.72
N ARG A 76 6.87 12.68 -23.31
CA ARG A 76 6.19 11.74 -24.20
C ARG A 76 4.80 12.20 -24.61
N LEU A 77 4.02 12.84 -23.74
CA LEU A 77 2.73 13.46 -24.09
C LEU A 77 2.92 14.57 -25.13
N GLY A 78 3.88 15.48 -24.92
CA GLY A 78 4.18 16.59 -25.84
C GLY A 78 4.73 16.16 -27.21
N LYS A 79 5.03 14.86 -27.40
CA LYS A 79 5.45 14.26 -28.68
C LYS A 79 4.31 13.54 -29.41
N LEU A 80 3.12 13.38 -28.81
CA LEU A 80 1.97 12.78 -29.48
C LEU A 80 1.41 13.76 -30.52
N SER A 81 1.32 13.32 -31.77
CA SER A 81 0.63 14.08 -32.82
C SER A 81 -0.88 14.05 -32.63
N ILE A 82 -1.59 14.97 -33.28
CA ILE A 82 -3.07 14.98 -33.32
C ILE A 82 -3.60 13.64 -33.85
N THR A 83 -2.89 13.01 -34.79
CA THR A 83 -3.18 11.67 -35.31
C THR A 83 -2.96 10.55 -34.30
N ASP A 84 -1.93 10.63 -33.44
CA ASP A 84 -1.73 9.65 -32.36
C ASP A 84 -2.82 9.77 -31.31
N ILE A 85 -3.14 11.00 -30.89
CA ILE A 85 -4.21 11.29 -29.93
C ILE A 85 -5.54 10.73 -30.45
N ALA A 86 -5.90 11.01 -31.71
CA ALA A 86 -7.11 10.49 -32.34
C ALA A 86 -7.11 8.96 -32.53
N HIS A 87 -5.93 8.33 -32.64
CA HIS A 87 -5.79 6.87 -32.72
C HIS A 87 -6.00 6.22 -31.33
N TYR A 88 -5.28 6.68 -30.31
CA TYR A 88 -5.39 6.13 -28.96
C TYR A 88 -6.72 6.46 -28.29
N GLN A 89 -7.35 7.59 -28.62
CA GLN A 89 -8.70 7.91 -28.16
C GLN A 89 -9.72 6.88 -28.66
N LYS A 90 -9.65 6.46 -29.94
CA LYS A 90 -10.50 5.38 -30.47
C LYS A 90 -10.21 4.01 -29.84
N ILE A 91 -8.96 3.75 -29.43
CA ILE A 91 -8.62 2.55 -28.64
C ILE A 91 -9.29 2.62 -27.27
N ALA A 92 -9.22 3.76 -26.58
CA ALA A 92 -9.84 3.97 -25.29
C ALA A 92 -11.37 3.87 -25.36
N GLU A 93 -12.02 4.51 -26.33
CA GLU A 93 -13.47 4.45 -26.57
C GLU A 93 -13.95 3.01 -26.85
N ARG A 94 -13.23 2.27 -27.70
CA ARG A 94 -13.52 0.86 -27.95
C ARG A 94 -13.35 0.04 -26.68
N ARG A 95 -12.27 0.27 -25.91
CA ARG A 95 -11.99 -0.48 -24.69
C ARG A 95 -12.96 -0.16 -23.55
N ILE A 96 -13.39 1.09 -23.42
CA ILE A 96 -14.50 1.52 -22.55
C ILE A 96 -15.76 0.74 -22.92
N THR A 97 -16.12 0.69 -24.20
CA THR A 97 -17.30 -0.06 -24.68
C THR A 97 -17.18 -1.57 -24.40
N GLU A 98 -16.01 -2.17 -24.65
CA GLU A 98 -15.73 -3.57 -24.35
C GLU A 98 -15.82 -3.89 -22.84
N LEU A 99 -15.33 -2.99 -21.97
CA LEU A 99 -15.38 -3.14 -20.52
C LEU A 99 -16.80 -2.92 -19.97
N GLU A 100 -17.52 -1.91 -20.47
CA GLU A 100 -18.90 -1.62 -20.09
C GLU A 100 -19.84 -2.79 -20.44
N ALA A 101 -19.61 -3.45 -21.57
CA ALA A 101 -20.32 -4.68 -21.95
C ALA A 101 -20.06 -5.89 -21.01
N THR A 102 -19.08 -5.80 -20.11
CA THR A 102 -18.84 -6.80 -19.05
C THR A 102 -19.40 -6.39 -17.68
N ARG A 103 -20.17 -5.29 -17.59
CA ARG A 103 -20.75 -4.83 -16.32
C ARG A 103 -21.76 -5.83 -15.77
N ASP A 104 -21.38 -6.48 -14.68
CA ASP A 104 -22.25 -7.28 -13.82
C ASP A 104 -22.70 -6.43 -12.60
N LEU A 105 -24.02 -6.37 -12.39
CA LEU A 105 -24.68 -5.75 -11.24
C LEU A 105 -25.59 -6.74 -10.48
N SER A 106 -25.51 -8.04 -10.79
CA SER A 106 -26.33 -9.09 -10.17
C SER A 106 -25.85 -9.51 -8.78
N ARG A 107 -24.65 -9.06 -8.39
CA ARG A 107 -23.97 -9.37 -7.13
C ARG A 107 -24.07 -8.21 -6.15
N ILE A 108 -24.04 -8.56 -4.86
CA ILE A 108 -23.99 -7.62 -3.74
C ILE A 108 -22.74 -7.97 -2.92
N TRP A 109 -21.67 -7.22 -3.16
CA TRP A 109 -20.40 -7.36 -2.45
C TRP A 109 -20.34 -6.41 -1.26
N LEU A 110 -20.00 -6.97 -0.10
CA LEU A 110 -19.79 -6.23 1.14
C LEU A 110 -18.33 -6.36 1.56
N HIS A 111 -17.64 -5.24 1.73
CA HIS A 111 -16.34 -5.19 2.39
C HIS A 111 -16.54 -4.79 3.86
N VAL A 112 -15.88 -5.50 4.77
CA VAL A 112 -15.72 -5.09 6.17
C VAL A 112 -14.28 -4.61 6.37
N ASP A 113 -14.12 -3.39 6.88
CA ASP A 113 -12.86 -2.86 7.40
C ASP A 113 -13.04 -2.65 8.91
N MET A 114 -12.21 -3.31 9.70
CA MET A 114 -12.41 -3.35 11.14
C MET A 114 -11.75 -2.15 11.83
N ASP A 115 -12.47 -1.50 12.74
CA ASP A 115 -12.09 -0.25 13.37
C ASP A 115 -11.36 -0.50 14.70
N ALA A 116 -10.17 0.06 14.89
CA ALA A 116 -9.43 -0.04 16.15
C ALA A 116 -8.67 -1.37 16.35
N PHE A 117 -9.42 -2.46 16.23
CA PHE A 117 -8.99 -3.84 16.18
C PHE A 117 -7.73 -4.19 17.01
N TYR A 118 -6.47 -4.24 16.55
CA TYR A 118 -5.34 -4.64 17.45
C TYR A 118 -5.19 -3.70 18.66
N ALA A 119 -5.22 -2.37 18.45
CA ALA A 119 -5.11 -1.42 19.55
C ALA A 119 -6.42 -1.30 20.35
N ALA A 120 -7.55 -1.68 19.75
CA ALA A 120 -8.80 -1.85 20.49
C ALA A 120 -8.82 -3.15 21.30
N VAL A 121 -8.14 -4.22 20.87
CA VAL A 121 -7.90 -5.46 21.62
C VAL A 121 -7.00 -5.17 22.82
N GLU A 122 -5.95 -4.38 22.67
CA GLU A 122 -5.17 -3.87 23.81
C GLU A 122 -6.02 -2.99 24.74
N THR A 123 -6.87 -2.11 24.19
CA THR A 123 -7.77 -1.25 24.98
C THR A 123 -8.88 -2.05 25.71
N LEU A 124 -9.32 -3.17 25.13
CA LEU A 124 -10.30 -4.08 25.71
C LEU A 124 -9.66 -4.96 26.80
N SER A 125 -8.44 -5.47 26.53
CA SER A 125 -7.66 -6.28 27.46
C SER A 125 -7.13 -5.46 28.64
N ASN A 126 -6.89 -4.17 28.43
CA ASN A 126 -6.48 -3.21 29.46
C ASN A 126 -7.37 -1.94 29.41
N PRO A 127 -8.51 -1.93 30.12
CA PRO A 127 -9.43 -0.80 30.16
C PRO A 127 -8.82 0.53 30.61
N SER A 128 -7.65 0.52 31.27
CA SER A 128 -6.95 1.77 31.65
C SER A 128 -6.39 2.56 30.46
N LEU A 129 -6.39 1.98 29.26
CA LEU A 129 -6.01 2.61 28.00
C LEU A 129 -7.19 3.35 27.31
N LYS A 130 -8.43 3.12 27.77
CA LYS A 130 -9.63 3.74 27.19
C LYS A 130 -9.56 5.27 27.31
N GLY A 131 -9.79 5.98 26.20
CA GLY A 131 -9.68 7.44 26.12
C GLY A 131 -8.25 7.98 26.10
N LYS A 132 -7.22 7.13 25.98
CA LYS A 132 -5.80 7.55 25.87
C LYS A 132 -5.24 7.16 24.50
N PRO A 133 -4.42 8.02 23.86
CA PRO A 133 -3.68 7.64 22.66
C PRO A 133 -2.69 6.51 22.95
N MET A 134 -2.82 5.35 22.30
CA MET A 134 -1.90 4.20 22.46
C MET A 134 -1.60 3.50 21.12
N ALA A 135 -0.37 2.99 20.97
CA ALA A 135 0.11 2.33 19.75
C ALA A 135 0.70 0.93 20.02
N VAL A 136 0.54 0.02 19.05
CA VAL A 136 1.06 -1.36 19.04
C VAL A 136 2.21 -1.45 18.04
N GLY A 137 3.38 -1.93 18.49
CA GLY A 137 4.59 -2.05 17.66
C GLY A 137 5.85 -2.00 18.52
N GLY A 138 6.98 -1.68 17.90
CA GLY A 138 8.24 -1.39 18.59
C GLY A 138 8.71 0.05 18.34
N MET A 139 9.71 0.53 19.09
CA MET A 139 10.27 1.88 18.95
C MET A 139 10.75 2.24 17.53
N SER A 140 11.04 1.24 16.69
CA SER A 140 11.49 1.39 15.31
C SER A 140 10.39 1.26 14.25
N MET A 141 9.20 0.75 14.60
CA MET A 141 8.08 0.56 13.68
C MET A 141 6.77 0.36 14.46
N ILE A 142 5.80 1.26 14.26
CA ILE A 142 4.44 1.11 14.76
C ILE A 142 3.65 0.27 13.75
N SER A 143 3.00 -0.79 14.24
CA SER A 143 2.01 -1.54 13.46
C SER A 143 0.66 -0.79 13.42
N THR A 144 0.23 -0.20 14.55
CA THR A 144 -1.19 0.13 14.81
C THR A 144 -1.40 1.10 15.99
N ALA A 145 -2.58 1.75 16.12
CA ALA A 145 -2.98 2.57 17.28
C ALA A 145 -4.52 2.76 17.40
N ASN A 146 -5.04 3.05 18.61
CA ASN A 146 -6.49 3.14 18.93
C ASN A 146 -7.14 4.46 18.46
N TYR A 147 -8.48 4.63 18.45
CA TYR A 147 -9.13 5.79 17.79
C TYR A 147 -8.61 7.17 18.23
N GLU A 148 -8.32 7.33 19.51
CA GLU A 148 -7.70 8.51 20.12
C GLU A 148 -6.26 8.77 19.59
N ALA A 149 -5.59 7.71 19.18
CA ALA A 149 -4.36 7.68 18.39
C ALA A 149 -4.56 7.28 16.91
N ARG A 150 -5.75 7.40 16.29
CA ARG A 150 -6.02 6.87 14.94
C ARG A 150 -6.28 7.89 13.84
N ARG A 151 -5.32 8.69 13.38
CA ARG A 151 -3.89 8.82 13.69
C ARG A 151 -2.90 7.62 13.37
N TYR A 152 -3.28 6.30 13.21
CA TYR A 152 -2.44 5.14 12.71
C TYR A 152 -3.11 3.83 12.06
N GLY A 153 -3.56 2.76 12.80
CA GLY A 153 -3.76 1.34 12.26
C GLY A 153 -4.66 0.30 13.04
N VAL A 154 -4.65 -1.05 12.76
CA VAL A 154 -5.54 -2.21 13.22
C VAL A 154 -4.88 -3.66 13.16
N ARG A 155 -5.37 -4.79 13.78
CA ARG A 155 -6.23 -5.97 13.30
C ARG A 155 -6.79 -6.94 14.43
N ALA A 156 -7.81 -7.83 14.28
CA ALA A 156 -8.36 -8.77 15.33
C ALA A 156 -9.27 -9.99 14.92
N ALA A 157 -10.62 -9.87 14.86
CA ALA A 157 -11.64 -10.95 14.93
C ALA A 157 -12.32 -11.39 13.60
N MET A 158 -12.75 -12.66 13.52
CA MET A 158 -13.23 -13.32 12.27
C MET A 158 -14.55 -14.17 12.29
N PRO A 159 -15.01 -14.81 13.39
CA PRO A 159 -16.08 -15.83 13.31
C PRO A 159 -17.45 -15.39 12.75
N VAL A 160 -17.81 -14.11 12.84
CA VAL A 160 -19.13 -13.60 12.44
C VAL A 160 -19.38 -13.74 10.94
N PHE A 161 -18.35 -13.54 10.10
CA PHE A 161 -18.50 -13.46 8.64
C PHE A 161 -18.99 -14.77 8.01
N GLN A 162 -18.66 -15.92 8.61
CA GLN A 162 -19.08 -17.25 8.14
C GLN A 162 -20.60 -17.49 8.16
N ARG A 163 -21.37 -16.64 8.86
CA ARG A 163 -22.85 -16.71 8.88
C ARG A 163 -23.52 -16.03 7.67
N TYR A 164 -22.74 -15.31 6.87
CA TYR A 164 -23.20 -14.52 5.73
C TYR A 164 -22.56 -14.99 4.42
N ASP A 165 -21.28 -15.38 4.46
CA ASP A 165 -20.59 -16.00 3.33
C ASP A 165 -19.57 -17.04 3.85
N LEU A 166 -19.75 -18.31 3.47
CA LEU A 166 -18.82 -19.40 3.82
C LEU A 166 -17.52 -19.36 2.99
N ASN A 167 -17.53 -18.65 1.86
CA ASN A 167 -16.41 -18.51 0.91
C ASN A 167 -15.75 -17.12 0.99
N PHE A 168 -16.02 -16.37 2.07
CA PHE A 168 -15.57 -14.99 2.22
C PHE A 168 -14.05 -14.82 2.02
N ILE A 169 -13.68 -13.72 1.36
CA ILE A 169 -12.29 -13.40 1.07
C ILE A 169 -11.70 -12.65 2.27
N SER A 170 -11.03 -13.35 3.18
CA SER A 170 -10.08 -12.69 4.10
C SER A 170 -8.93 -12.10 3.26
N ALA A 171 -8.91 -10.77 3.15
CA ALA A 171 -7.79 -10.03 2.56
C ALA A 171 -6.67 -9.82 3.60
N SER A 172 -7.06 -9.71 4.87
CA SER A 172 -6.20 -9.69 6.06
C SER A 172 -7.02 -10.05 7.32
N LEU A 173 -6.43 -9.95 8.51
CA LEU A 173 -7.10 -10.24 9.81
C LEU A 173 -8.16 -9.20 10.22
N ASP A 174 -8.27 -8.11 9.47
CA ASP A 174 -9.13 -6.94 9.67
C ASP A 174 -10.00 -6.62 8.45
N GLU A 175 -9.71 -7.24 7.30
CA GLU A 175 -10.41 -6.97 6.06
C GLU A 175 -10.98 -8.25 5.46
N ALA A 176 -12.30 -8.24 5.24
CA ALA A 176 -13.04 -9.32 4.59
C ALA A 176 -13.89 -8.76 3.44
N TYR A 177 -14.00 -9.50 2.33
CA TYR A 177 -15.03 -9.28 1.32
C TYR A 177 -15.98 -10.48 1.34
N LEU A 178 -17.27 -10.22 1.43
CA LEU A 178 -18.35 -11.21 1.48
C LEU A 178 -19.25 -11.00 0.25
N ASP A 179 -19.67 -12.09 -0.38
CA ASP A 179 -20.78 -12.08 -1.33
C ASP A 179 -22.09 -12.32 -0.57
N ILE A 180 -22.84 -11.24 -0.28
CA ILE A 180 -24.09 -11.30 0.48
C ILE A 180 -25.33 -11.40 -0.43
N THR A 181 -25.14 -11.69 -1.73
CA THR A 181 -26.22 -11.74 -2.73
C THR A 181 -27.34 -12.71 -2.34
N GLU A 182 -26.97 -13.93 -1.95
CA GLU A 182 -27.95 -14.95 -1.56
C GLU A 182 -28.59 -14.63 -0.20
N VAL A 183 -27.84 -14.06 0.76
CA VAL A 183 -28.39 -13.62 2.06
C VAL A 183 -29.49 -12.58 1.88
N CYS A 184 -29.29 -11.59 1.00
CA CYS A 184 -30.31 -10.57 0.72
C CYS A 184 -31.54 -11.19 0.03
N ARG A 185 -31.31 -12.13 -0.90
CA ARG A 185 -32.37 -12.79 -1.69
C ARG A 185 -33.21 -13.79 -0.89
N GLU A 186 -32.59 -14.61 -0.04
CA GLU A 186 -33.26 -15.64 0.76
C GLU A 186 -34.05 -15.06 1.93
N ARG A 187 -33.59 -13.94 2.50
CA ARG A 187 -34.24 -13.27 3.64
C ARG A 187 -35.18 -12.13 3.25
N ASP A 188 -35.19 -11.71 1.97
CA ASP A 188 -35.87 -10.51 1.44
C ASP A 188 -35.52 -9.23 2.22
N VAL A 189 -34.22 -9.03 2.47
CA VAL A 189 -33.66 -7.89 3.23
C VAL A 189 -32.74 -7.04 2.35
N ARG A 190 -32.62 -5.75 2.69
CA ARG A 190 -31.69 -4.86 1.98
C ARG A 190 -30.25 -5.08 2.41
N SER A 191 -29.32 -4.75 1.52
CA SER A 191 -27.89 -4.92 1.75
C SER A 191 -27.30 -3.96 2.79
N ASP A 192 -27.94 -2.82 3.05
CA ASP A 192 -27.59 -1.92 4.16
C ASP A 192 -28.05 -2.49 5.51
N GLU A 193 -29.20 -3.16 5.59
CA GLU A 193 -29.65 -3.86 6.80
C GLU A 193 -28.69 -5.01 7.18
N VAL A 194 -28.23 -5.79 6.18
CA VAL A 194 -27.20 -6.84 6.39
C VAL A 194 -25.87 -6.23 6.86
N ALA A 195 -25.50 -5.06 6.35
CA ALA A 195 -24.29 -4.37 6.80
C ALA A 195 -24.40 -3.88 8.24
N GLU A 196 -25.57 -3.38 8.67
CA GLU A 196 -25.81 -3.04 10.08
C GLU A 196 -25.90 -4.28 10.99
N GLU A 197 -26.50 -5.38 10.53
CA GLU A 197 -26.53 -6.67 11.24
C GLU A 197 -25.11 -7.19 11.52
N ILE A 198 -24.25 -7.23 10.49
CA ILE A 198 -22.84 -7.64 10.62
C ILE A 198 -22.10 -6.73 11.60
N ARG A 199 -22.22 -5.40 11.47
CA ARG A 199 -21.53 -4.44 12.34
C ARG A 199 -21.99 -4.57 13.80
N ARG A 200 -23.27 -4.82 14.04
CA ARG A 200 -23.84 -5.09 15.37
C ARG A 200 -23.30 -6.40 15.95
N SER A 201 -23.40 -7.52 15.23
CA SER A 201 -22.96 -8.83 15.74
C SER A 201 -21.45 -8.89 16.00
N VAL A 202 -20.64 -8.23 15.17
CA VAL A 202 -19.20 -8.06 15.44
C VAL A 202 -18.95 -7.30 16.75
N PHE A 203 -19.71 -6.23 17.01
CA PHE A 203 -19.59 -5.47 18.25
C PHE A 203 -20.10 -6.25 19.47
N GLU A 204 -21.21 -6.95 19.36
CA GLU A 204 -21.81 -7.75 20.44
C GLU A 204 -20.91 -8.93 20.86
N GLU A 205 -20.27 -9.61 19.90
CA GLU A 205 -19.42 -10.78 20.20
C GLU A 205 -17.99 -10.44 20.59
N THR A 206 -17.48 -9.26 20.23
CA THR A 206 -16.05 -8.93 20.40
C THR A 206 -15.77 -7.61 21.09
N GLY A 207 -16.77 -6.74 21.26
CA GLY A 207 -16.61 -5.38 21.78
C GLY A 207 -15.94 -4.40 20.81
N LEU A 208 -15.80 -4.78 19.53
CA LEU A 208 -15.03 -4.06 18.51
C LEU A 208 -15.93 -3.54 17.39
N ILE A 209 -15.61 -2.38 16.84
CA ILE A 209 -16.41 -1.70 15.81
C ILE A 209 -15.85 -2.04 14.42
N CYS A 210 -16.68 -2.01 13.38
CA CYS A 210 -16.24 -1.96 11.99
C CYS A 210 -17.00 -0.93 11.16
N SER A 211 -16.33 -0.55 10.09
CA SER A 211 -16.89 0.10 8.91
C SER A 211 -17.26 -0.99 7.89
N ALA A 212 -18.33 -0.78 7.13
CA ALA A 212 -18.72 -1.67 6.04
C ALA A 212 -19.02 -0.86 4.78
N GLY A 213 -18.53 -1.32 3.63
CA GLY A 213 -18.79 -0.74 2.31
C GLY A 213 -19.52 -1.74 1.43
N VAL A 214 -20.63 -1.33 0.81
CA VAL A 214 -21.46 -2.19 -0.04
C VAL A 214 -21.44 -1.66 -1.47
N GLY A 215 -21.28 -2.56 -2.45
CA GLY A 215 -21.34 -2.23 -3.87
C GLY A 215 -21.61 -3.46 -4.74
N PRO A 216 -21.90 -3.28 -6.04
CA PRO A 216 -22.17 -4.41 -6.94
C PRO A 216 -20.93 -5.26 -7.24
N ASN A 217 -19.74 -4.74 -6.94
CA ASN A 217 -18.47 -5.41 -7.11
C ASN A 217 -17.47 -4.97 -6.03
N ARG A 218 -16.36 -5.72 -5.91
CA ARG A 218 -15.36 -5.52 -4.85
C ARG A 218 -14.63 -4.17 -4.92
N LEU A 219 -14.51 -3.54 -6.10
CA LEU A 219 -13.88 -2.21 -6.21
C LEU A 219 -14.79 -1.10 -5.66
N LEU A 220 -16.11 -1.21 -5.86
CA LEU A 220 -17.07 -0.25 -5.30
C LEU A 220 -17.33 -0.51 -3.81
N ALA A 221 -17.22 -1.76 -3.34
CA ALA A 221 -17.20 -2.08 -1.91
C ALA A 221 -15.96 -1.48 -1.20
N LYS A 222 -14.78 -1.52 -1.85
CA LYS A 222 -13.58 -0.78 -1.41
C LYS A 222 -12.66 -0.39 -2.57
N ILE A 223 -12.53 0.92 -2.80
CA ILE A 223 -11.66 1.47 -3.85
C ILE A 223 -10.20 1.22 -3.50
N GLY A 224 -9.45 0.57 -4.39
CA GLY A 224 -8.06 0.19 -4.18
C GLY A 224 -7.23 0.12 -5.47
N GLY A 225 -5.91 -0.02 -5.31
CA GLY A 225 -4.96 -0.21 -6.43
C GLY A 225 -4.27 1.07 -6.93
N ILE A 226 -4.85 2.25 -6.74
CA ILE A 226 -4.16 3.54 -6.98
C ILE A 226 -3.42 3.97 -5.70
N GLY A 227 -2.10 3.77 -5.67
CA GLY A 227 -1.22 4.23 -4.58
C GLY A 227 -0.48 5.53 -4.90
N LYS A 228 0.15 6.17 -3.90
CA LYS A 228 0.79 7.51 -3.98
C LYS A 228 1.54 7.80 -5.30
N VAL A 229 2.36 6.86 -5.77
CA VAL A 229 3.21 7.05 -6.96
C VAL A 229 2.37 7.11 -8.24
N THR A 230 1.34 6.26 -8.33
CA THR A 230 0.38 6.27 -9.43
C THR A 230 -0.49 7.52 -9.38
N GLU A 231 -1.00 7.87 -8.20
CA GLU A 231 -1.75 9.12 -7.98
C GLU A 231 -0.93 10.35 -8.39
N HIS A 232 0.31 10.47 -7.91
CA HIS A 232 1.19 11.59 -8.26
C HIS A 232 1.37 11.68 -9.78
N ILE A 233 1.70 10.57 -10.45
CA ILE A 233 1.87 10.54 -11.92
C ILE A 233 0.58 10.97 -12.63
N LEU A 234 -0.59 10.45 -12.22
CA LEU A 234 -1.88 10.79 -12.81
C LEU A 234 -2.19 12.30 -12.65
N ARG A 235 -2.06 12.85 -11.43
CA ARG A 235 -2.29 14.28 -11.16
C ARG A 235 -1.29 15.18 -11.88
N THR A 236 0.01 14.86 -11.87
CA THR A 236 1.05 15.80 -12.34
C THR A 236 1.44 15.66 -13.81
N ALA A 237 1.41 14.46 -14.40
CA ALA A 237 1.69 14.28 -15.82
C ALA A 237 0.43 14.35 -16.69
N PHE A 238 -0.74 13.95 -16.18
CA PHE A 238 -1.98 13.86 -16.98
C PHE A 238 -3.10 14.79 -16.48
N GLU A 239 -2.94 15.49 -15.36
CA GLU A 239 -3.99 16.32 -14.73
C GLU A 239 -5.28 15.51 -14.48
N ILE A 240 -5.12 14.29 -13.97
CA ILE A 240 -6.21 13.37 -13.61
C ILE A 240 -6.38 13.40 -12.09
N ASP A 241 -7.49 13.96 -11.61
CA ASP A 241 -7.79 14.10 -10.18
C ASP A 241 -8.98 13.24 -9.73
N THR A 242 -9.83 12.80 -10.66
CA THR A 242 -11.11 12.10 -10.45
C THR A 242 -11.29 10.88 -11.35
N CYS A 243 -12.29 10.04 -11.05
CA CYS A 243 -12.66 8.89 -11.89
C CYS A 243 -13.21 9.30 -13.28
N LYS A 244 -13.78 10.51 -13.41
CA LYS A 244 -14.23 11.07 -14.69
C LYS A 244 -13.05 11.36 -15.61
N ASP A 245 -11.98 11.94 -15.06
CA ASP A 245 -10.76 12.27 -15.81
C ASP A 245 -10.06 11.01 -16.34
N LEU A 246 -10.14 9.87 -15.64
CA LEU A 246 -9.62 8.58 -16.12
C LEU A 246 -10.27 8.14 -17.44
N LEU A 247 -11.55 8.48 -17.65
CA LEU A 247 -12.28 8.16 -18.89
C LEU A 247 -12.03 9.20 -19.96
N GLU A 248 -12.19 10.49 -19.63
CA GLU A 248 -11.99 11.60 -20.60
C GLU A 248 -10.56 11.71 -21.11
N LYS A 249 -9.57 11.27 -20.31
CA LYS A 249 -8.15 11.21 -20.70
C LYS A 249 -7.69 9.79 -21.02
N GLY A 250 -8.63 8.86 -21.23
CA GLY A 250 -8.38 7.45 -21.53
C GLY A 250 -7.43 7.22 -22.71
N GLY A 251 -7.51 8.03 -23.77
CA GLY A 251 -6.57 7.97 -24.89
C GLY A 251 -5.11 8.17 -24.48
N PHE A 252 -4.82 9.14 -23.59
CA PHE A 252 -3.46 9.35 -23.08
C PHE A 252 -2.98 8.19 -22.19
N LEU A 253 -3.89 7.55 -21.46
CA LEU A 253 -3.58 6.37 -20.66
C LEU A 253 -3.22 5.16 -21.55
N CYS A 254 -4.02 4.91 -22.60
CA CYS A 254 -3.74 3.88 -23.60
C CYS A 254 -2.45 4.14 -24.41
N ALA A 255 -2.04 5.40 -24.57
CA ALA A 255 -0.81 5.77 -25.28
C ALA A 255 0.47 5.52 -24.47
N LEU A 256 0.46 5.77 -23.15
CA LEU A 256 1.69 5.86 -22.35
C LEU A 256 1.89 4.77 -21.29
N PHE A 257 0.83 4.06 -20.89
CA PHE A 257 0.90 2.92 -19.96
C PHE A 257 0.82 1.57 -20.70
N SER A 258 1.05 0.45 -19.98
CA SER A 258 0.77 -0.88 -20.54
C SER A 258 -0.74 -1.09 -20.68
N PRO A 259 -1.20 -1.93 -21.64
CA PRO A 259 -2.63 -2.23 -21.81
C PRO A 259 -3.31 -2.67 -20.50
N SER A 260 -2.63 -3.50 -19.70
CA SER A 260 -3.10 -3.93 -18.37
C SER A 260 -3.29 -2.81 -17.34
N SER A 261 -2.54 -1.71 -17.45
CA SER A 261 -2.69 -0.53 -16.58
C SER A 261 -3.74 0.43 -17.12
N ALA A 262 -3.82 0.60 -18.44
CA ALA A 262 -4.90 1.36 -19.07
C ALA A 262 -6.27 0.71 -18.80
N ASP A 263 -6.41 -0.60 -19.01
CA ASP A 263 -7.60 -1.39 -18.65
C ASP A 263 -7.99 -1.21 -17.18
N PHE A 264 -7.03 -1.25 -16.26
CA PHE A 264 -7.28 -1.02 -14.84
C PHE A 264 -7.81 0.39 -14.57
N PHE A 265 -7.19 1.43 -15.16
CA PHE A 265 -7.65 2.81 -14.98
C PHE A 265 -9.03 3.07 -15.59
N LEU A 266 -9.31 2.53 -16.78
CA LEU A 266 -10.64 2.60 -17.41
C LEU A 266 -11.68 1.84 -16.59
N SER A 267 -11.34 0.67 -16.05
CA SER A 267 -12.22 -0.08 -15.14
C SER A 267 -12.54 0.73 -13.87
N VAL A 268 -11.53 1.38 -13.26
CA VAL A 268 -11.75 2.27 -12.10
C VAL A 268 -12.64 3.46 -12.47
N GLY A 269 -12.44 4.08 -13.64
CA GLY A 269 -13.29 5.15 -14.14
C GLY A 269 -14.76 4.73 -14.32
N LEU A 270 -14.99 3.51 -14.81
CA LEU A 270 -16.32 2.91 -14.98
C LEU A 270 -16.90 2.30 -13.69
N GLY A 271 -16.17 2.29 -12.57
CA GLY A 271 -16.58 1.61 -11.33
C GLY A 271 -16.68 0.08 -11.48
N LEU A 272 -15.92 -0.51 -12.40
CA LEU A 272 -15.87 -1.95 -12.66
C LEU A 272 -14.80 -2.63 -11.81
N GLY A 273 -15.14 -3.77 -11.24
CA GLY A 273 -14.26 -4.62 -10.45
C GLY A 273 -14.75 -6.06 -10.48
N GLY A 274 -13.92 -7.00 -10.01
CA GLY A 274 -14.28 -8.41 -10.05
C GLY A 274 -15.52 -8.73 -9.19
N THR A 275 -16.56 -9.27 -9.81
CA THR A 275 -17.77 -9.79 -9.16
C THR A 275 -17.68 -11.28 -8.81
N ASP A 276 -16.59 -11.94 -9.23
CA ASP A 276 -16.25 -13.33 -8.99
C ASP A 276 -15.95 -13.65 -7.52
N THR A 277 -16.58 -14.71 -7.00
CA THR A 277 -16.13 -15.42 -5.79
C THR A 277 -14.82 -16.15 -6.11
N PRO A 278 -13.66 -15.77 -5.54
CA PRO A 278 -12.38 -16.32 -5.99
C PRO A 278 -12.18 -17.75 -5.52
N GLN A 279 -11.75 -18.60 -6.44
CA GLN A 279 -11.18 -19.91 -6.09
C GLN A 279 -9.97 -19.73 -5.14
N ALA A 280 -9.81 -20.68 -4.21
CA ALA A 280 -8.78 -20.66 -3.19
C ALA A 280 -7.37 -20.45 -3.79
N ARG A 281 -6.79 -19.28 -3.53
CA ARG A 281 -5.52 -18.87 -4.16
C ARG A 281 -4.33 -19.54 -3.46
N LEU A 282 -3.69 -20.47 -4.15
CA LEU A 282 -2.44 -21.09 -3.68
C LEU A 282 -1.34 -20.04 -3.41
N ARG A 283 -0.64 -20.20 -2.29
CA ARG A 283 0.45 -19.31 -1.84
C ARG A 283 1.59 -19.31 -2.87
N LYS A 284 1.81 -18.19 -3.54
CA LYS A 284 2.85 -18.05 -4.59
C LYS A 284 4.28 -17.89 -4.07
N SER A 285 4.47 -17.52 -2.81
CA SER A 285 5.79 -17.36 -2.19
C SER A 285 5.69 -17.26 -0.67
N MET A 286 6.79 -17.55 0.02
CA MET A 286 6.93 -17.41 1.47
C MET A 286 8.23 -16.69 1.80
N SER A 287 8.22 -15.76 2.76
CA SER A 287 9.40 -14.96 3.10
C SER A 287 9.45 -14.46 4.52
N ASN A 288 10.66 -14.24 5.02
CA ASN A 288 10.95 -13.54 6.26
C ASN A 288 11.97 -12.42 6.03
N GLU A 289 11.99 -11.43 6.91
CA GLU A 289 13.06 -10.42 6.97
C GLU A 289 13.26 -9.89 8.39
N ARG A 290 14.48 -9.40 8.66
CA ARG A 290 14.87 -8.77 9.92
C ARG A 290 15.67 -7.51 9.64
N THR A 291 15.25 -6.40 10.23
CA THR A 291 16.02 -5.15 10.29
C THR A 291 16.92 -5.18 11.52
N PHE A 292 18.12 -4.63 11.41
CA PHE A 292 19.12 -4.54 12.47
C PHE A 292 19.92 -3.23 12.36
N SER A 293 20.73 -2.90 13.37
CA SER A 293 21.66 -1.77 13.33
C SER A 293 22.65 -1.93 12.17
N ALA A 294 22.92 -0.87 11.42
CA ALA A 294 23.77 -0.96 10.23
C ALA A 294 25.18 -1.49 10.58
N THR A 295 25.64 -2.51 9.86
CA THR A 295 26.91 -3.20 10.12
C THR A 295 27.55 -3.74 8.84
N GLU A 296 28.87 -3.89 8.89
CA GLU A 296 29.73 -4.47 7.85
C GLU A 296 30.36 -5.80 8.32
N ASP A 297 30.01 -6.26 9.53
CA ASP A 297 30.45 -7.54 10.10
C ASP A 297 29.85 -8.73 9.33
N GLU A 298 30.66 -9.30 8.43
CA GLU A 298 30.29 -10.51 7.67
C GLU A 298 29.86 -11.67 8.56
N ALA A 299 30.46 -11.87 9.73
CA ALA A 299 30.13 -13.00 10.61
C ALA A 299 28.70 -12.84 11.17
N PHE A 300 28.35 -11.64 11.65
CA PHE A 300 26.99 -11.31 12.05
C PHE A 300 25.99 -11.43 10.89
N LEU A 301 26.37 -10.97 9.69
CA LEU A 301 25.51 -11.05 8.50
C LEU A 301 25.25 -12.51 8.08
N TYR A 302 26.26 -13.38 8.09
CA TYR A 302 26.10 -14.81 7.85
C TYR A 302 25.34 -15.54 8.98
N GLN A 303 25.49 -15.12 10.24
CA GLN A 303 24.71 -15.64 11.36
C GLN A 303 23.21 -15.31 11.18
N LYS A 304 22.88 -14.04 10.90
CA LYS A 304 21.51 -13.59 10.62
C LYS A 304 20.93 -14.29 9.39
N LEU A 305 21.76 -14.59 8.39
CA LEU A 305 21.34 -15.39 7.24
C LEU A 305 20.99 -16.84 7.60
N ALA A 306 21.72 -17.46 8.53
CA ALA A 306 21.41 -18.79 9.04
C ALA A 306 20.10 -18.82 9.85
N GLU A 307 19.88 -17.83 10.74
CA GLU A 307 18.63 -17.65 11.47
C GLU A 307 17.42 -17.54 10.53
N LEU A 308 17.53 -16.68 9.50
CA LEU A 308 16.47 -16.50 8.50
C LEU A 308 16.24 -17.74 7.63
N SER A 309 17.30 -18.47 7.28
CA SER A 309 17.20 -19.73 6.52
C SER A 309 16.47 -20.81 7.31
N HIS A 310 16.75 -20.91 8.62
CA HIS A 310 16.06 -21.84 9.52
C HIS A 310 14.58 -21.49 9.68
N ILE A 311 14.25 -20.22 9.94
CA ILE A 311 12.85 -19.77 10.04
C ILE A 311 12.09 -20.06 8.74
N LEU A 312 12.68 -19.75 7.57
CA LEU A 312 12.03 -20.01 6.28
C LEU A 312 11.82 -21.51 6.02
N SER A 313 12.78 -22.34 6.43
CA SER A 313 12.67 -23.80 6.38
C SER A 313 11.53 -24.31 7.27
N THR A 314 11.42 -23.84 8.51
CA THR A 314 10.35 -24.20 9.44
C THR A 314 8.97 -23.77 8.93
N ASP A 315 8.83 -22.55 8.43
CA ASP A 315 7.57 -22.05 7.87
C ASP A 315 7.15 -22.84 6.61
N LEU A 316 8.10 -23.17 5.73
CA LEU A 316 7.85 -23.99 4.52
C LEU A 316 7.41 -25.40 4.90
N GLN A 317 8.13 -26.06 5.82
CA GLN A 317 7.82 -27.42 6.27
C GLN A 317 6.44 -27.49 6.95
N LYS A 318 6.09 -26.49 7.77
CA LYS A 318 4.78 -26.40 8.45
C LYS A 318 3.60 -26.40 7.46
N GLU A 319 3.78 -25.79 6.29
CA GLU A 319 2.73 -25.75 5.24
C GLU A 319 2.94 -26.79 4.12
N GLY A 320 3.89 -27.71 4.26
CA GLY A 320 4.20 -28.74 3.27
C GLY A 320 4.82 -28.22 1.97
N LEU A 321 5.26 -26.95 1.95
CA LEU A 321 5.70 -26.24 0.75
C LEU A 321 7.20 -26.42 0.47
N ARG A 322 7.59 -26.27 -0.81
CA ARG A 322 8.98 -26.26 -1.28
C ARG A 322 9.13 -25.22 -2.38
N GLY A 323 10.11 -24.32 -2.26
CA GLY A 323 10.36 -23.29 -3.27
C GLY A 323 11.38 -23.75 -4.31
N ARG A 324 11.27 -23.28 -5.55
CA ARG A 324 12.27 -23.51 -6.61
C ARG A 324 13.20 -22.31 -6.81
N THR A 325 12.75 -21.09 -6.49
CA THR A 325 13.54 -19.87 -6.58
C THR A 325 13.76 -19.27 -5.20
N LEU A 326 15.02 -19.14 -4.81
CA LEU A 326 15.42 -18.42 -3.62
C LEU A 326 15.75 -16.97 -3.99
N THR A 327 15.12 -16.00 -3.31
CA THR A 327 15.46 -14.58 -3.42
C THR A 327 16.02 -14.08 -2.09
N LEU A 328 17.17 -13.42 -2.15
CA LEU A 328 17.76 -12.65 -1.06
C LEU A 328 17.38 -11.17 -1.25
N LYS A 329 16.88 -10.54 -0.19
CA LYS A 329 16.57 -9.11 -0.11
C LYS A 329 17.54 -8.46 0.88
N LEU A 330 18.31 -7.49 0.42
CA LEU A 330 19.25 -6.72 1.24
C LEU A 330 18.77 -5.27 1.33
N LYS A 331 19.06 -4.60 2.45
CA LYS A 331 18.96 -3.14 2.55
C LYS A 331 20.25 -2.57 3.09
N THR A 332 20.81 -1.58 2.40
CA THR A 332 22.03 -0.87 2.80
C THR A 332 21.78 0.08 3.97
N ALA A 333 22.85 0.57 4.60
CA ALA A 333 22.82 1.65 5.58
C ALA A 333 22.11 2.92 5.03
N SER A 334 22.27 3.21 3.73
CA SER A 334 21.64 4.29 2.94
C SER A 334 20.17 4.03 2.56
N PHE A 335 19.54 3.00 3.14
CA PHE A 335 18.15 2.54 2.93
C PHE A 335 17.81 2.01 1.52
N GLU A 336 18.80 1.86 0.64
CA GLU A 336 18.63 1.30 -0.69
C GLU A 336 18.35 -0.19 -0.59
N VAL A 337 17.38 -0.67 -1.38
CA VAL A 337 16.97 -2.08 -1.38
C VAL A 337 17.51 -2.76 -2.62
N GLN A 338 18.24 -3.85 -2.42
CA GLN A 338 18.78 -4.69 -3.48
C GLN A 338 18.16 -6.09 -3.35
N THR A 339 17.92 -6.75 -4.49
CA THR A 339 17.47 -8.13 -4.53
C THR A 339 18.33 -8.95 -5.48
N ARG A 340 18.65 -10.18 -5.07
CA ARG A 340 19.32 -11.20 -5.88
C ARG A 340 18.52 -12.48 -5.78
N ALA A 341 18.44 -13.24 -6.87
CA ALA A 341 17.66 -14.47 -6.92
C ALA A 341 18.39 -15.57 -7.68
N VAL A 342 18.11 -16.82 -7.33
CA VAL A 342 18.55 -18.01 -8.06
C VAL A 342 17.41 -19.02 -8.15
N THR A 343 17.08 -19.45 -9.37
CA THR A 343 16.14 -20.55 -9.63
C THR A 343 16.93 -21.85 -9.74
N LEU A 344 16.50 -22.88 -9.02
CA LEU A 344 17.24 -24.12 -8.85
C LEU A 344 16.68 -25.26 -9.73
N PRO A 345 17.51 -26.27 -10.07
CA PRO A 345 17.03 -27.46 -10.80
C PRO A 345 16.01 -28.29 -10.00
N LYS A 346 16.14 -28.32 -8.66
CA LYS A 346 15.27 -29.02 -7.71
C LYS A 346 14.68 -28.00 -6.73
N CYS A 347 13.47 -28.27 -6.22
CA CYS A 347 12.87 -27.46 -5.16
C CYS A 347 13.54 -27.75 -3.81
N ILE A 348 13.69 -26.71 -2.99
CA ILE A 348 14.34 -26.73 -1.67
C ILE A 348 13.34 -26.41 -0.55
N CYS A 349 13.61 -26.96 0.63
CA CYS A 349 12.87 -26.67 1.87
C CYS A 349 13.69 -26.91 3.15
N SER A 350 14.92 -27.44 3.07
CA SER A 350 15.80 -27.61 4.23
C SER A 350 16.46 -26.28 4.62
N SER A 351 16.92 -26.15 5.87
CA SER A 351 17.66 -24.95 6.31
C SER A 351 19.01 -24.87 5.59
N GLU A 352 19.59 -26.02 5.33
CA GLU A 352 20.91 -26.27 4.79
C GLU A 352 21.00 -25.87 3.31
N ASP A 353 20.01 -26.28 2.49
CA ASP A 353 19.92 -25.90 1.08
C ASP A 353 19.64 -24.39 0.92
N ILE A 354 18.70 -23.85 1.71
CA ILE A 354 18.37 -22.43 1.72
C ILE A 354 19.63 -21.62 2.08
N LEU A 355 20.34 -22.00 3.15
CA LEU A 355 21.56 -21.31 3.58
C LEU A 355 22.71 -21.46 2.59
N LEU A 356 22.89 -22.63 1.96
CA LEU A 356 23.92 -22.88 0.95
C LEU A 356 23.77 -21.95 -0.26
N HIS A 357 22.54 -21.75 -0.73
CA HIS A 357 22.26 -20.86 -1.85
C HIS A 357 22.21 -19.38 -1.42
N ALA A 358 21.66 -19.08 -0.23
CA ALA A 358 21.65 -17.72 0.32
C ALA A 358 23.07 -17.18 0.55
N LYS A 359 24.01 -18.00 1.07
CA LYS A 359 25.42 -17.61 1.27
C LYS A 359 26.10 -17.20 -0.03
N LYS A 360 25.81 -17.88 -1.14
CA LYS A 360 26.34 -17.54 -2.47
C LYS A 360 25.77 -16.20 -2.97
N LEU A 361 24.49 -15.93 -2.73
CA LEU A 361 23.87 -14.65 -3.06
C LEU A 361 24.40 -13.50 -2.19
N LEU A 362 24.63 -13.71 -0.89
CA LEU A 362 25.18 -12.67 -0.01
C LEU A 362 26.65 -12.37 -0.36
N LYS A 363 27.47 -13.39 -0.61
CA LYS A 363 28.89 -13.21 -0.93
C LYS A 363 29.14 -12.40 -2.20
N ALA A 364 28.20 -12.39 -3.16
CA ALA A 364 28.30 -11.58 -4.37
C ALA A 364 28.10 -10.07 -4.13
N GLU A 365 27.54 -9.69 -2.98
CA GLU A 365 27.20 -8.30 -2.62
C GLU A 365 28.09 -7.74 -1.50
N LEU A 366 29.12 -8.48 -1.07
CA LEU A 366 30.05 -8.07 -0.02
C LEU A 366 31.37 -7.54 -0.62
N PRO A 367 32.03 -6.55 0.03
CA PRO A 367 31.67 -5.92 1.30
C PRO A 367 30.53 -4.89 1.15
N ALA A 368 29.58 -4.89 2.09
CA ALA A 368 28.48 -3.93 2.11
C ALA A 368 27.98 -3.63 3.52
N SER A 369 27.70 -2.35 3.78
CA SER A 369 27.09 -1.87 5.02
C SER A 369 25.59 -2.11 5.00
N LEU A 370 25.13 -3.17 5.68
CA LEU A 370 23.77 -3.67 5.63
C LEU A 370 22.99 -3.41 6.93
N ARG A 371 21.67 -3.20 6.80
CA ARG A 371 20.73 -2.99 7.91
C ARG A 371 19.49 -3.88 7.86
N LEU A 372 19.35 -4.71 6.82
CA LEU A 372 18.27 -5.68 6.68
C LEU A 372 18.75 -6.83 5.79
N ILE A 373 18.42 -8.05 6.21
CA ILE A 373 18.44 -9.25 5.37
C ILE A 373 17.02 -9.84 5.39
N GLY A 374 16.56 -10.33 4.23
CA GLY A 374 15.34 -11.10 4.09
C GLY A 374 15.52 -12.24 3.09
N SER A 375 14.89 -13.38 3.37
CA SER A 375 14.90 -14.55 2.51
C SER A 375 13.49 -14.86 2.02
N LYS A 376 13.34 -15.24 0.75
CA LYS A 376 12.07 -15.60 0.12
C LYS A 376 12.21 -16.85 -0.74
N ALA A 377 11.34 -17.83 -0.53
CA ALA A 377 11.11 -18.94 -1.43
C ALA A 377 9.91 -18.67 -2.36
N VAL A 378 10.03 -19.08 -3.63
CA VAL A 378 9.00 -19.09 -4.67
C VAL A 378 9.01 -20.47 -5.34
#